data_AF-Q7TNM6-F1
#
_entry.id   AF-Q7TNM6-F1
#
_cell.length_a   1.000
_cell.length_b   1.000
_cell.length_c   1.000
_cell.angle_alpha   90.00
_cell.angle_beta   90.00
_cell.angle_gamma   90.00
#
_symmetry.space_group_name_H-M   'P 1'
#
loop_
_entity.id
_entity.type
_entity.pdbx_description
1 polymer ?
#
loop_
_entity_poly.entity_id
_entity_poly.type
_entity_poly.pdbx_seq_one_letter_code
_entity_poly.pdbx_strand_id
1 'polypeptide(L)'
;CLSFARTYGAILTLRRTFLHGDLSQFHATVAERVAFEKIQDCFREEGQKTIILNPQIMLSLYLSPECKKYYGNDLLKKIQDFLNQSNIH
;
A
#
# COMPACT_ATOMS: atom_id res chain seq x y z
N CYS A 1 -5.00 1.33 9.84
CA CYS A 1 -4.54 -0.07 9.78
C CYS A 1 -3.14 -0.07 9.16
N LEU A 2 -2.07 -0.10 9.96
CA LEU A 2 -0.71 0.09 9.43
C LEU A 2 -0.24 -1.10 8.58
N SER A 3 -0.69 -2.32 8.89
CA SER A 3 -0.47 -3.51 8.06
C SER A 3 -0.98 -3.31 6.64
N PHE A 4 -2.22 -2.84 6.48
CA PHE A 4 -2.78 -2.55 5.16
C PHE A 4 -1.94 -1.53 4.37
N ALA A 5 -1.57 -0.40 5.01
CA ALA A 5 -0.76 0.62 4.36
C ALA A 5 0.60 0.06 3.90
N ARG A 6 1.24 -0.80 4.72
CA ARG A 6 2.49 -1.47 4.37
C ARG A 6 2.34 -2.43 3.19
N THR A 7 1.34 -3.31 3.19
CA THR A 7 1.08 -4.21 2.07
C THR A 7 0.76 -3.45 0.79
N TYR A 8 0.00 -2.35 0.90
CA TYR A 8 -0.27 -1.46 -0.22
C TYR A 8 1.02 -0.83 -0.78
N GLY A 9 1.91 -0.33 0.07
CA GLY A 9 3.24 0.12 -0.36
C GLY A 9 4.07 -0.98 -1.00
N ALA A 10 4.05 -2.21 -0.45
CA ALA A 10 4.78 -3.35 -1.00
C ALA A 10 4.33 -3.70 -2.43
N ILE A 11 3.03 -3.61 -2.72
CA ILE A 11 2.48 -3.73 -4.09
C ILE A 11 3.12 -2.68 -5.00
N LEU A 12 3.11 -1.42 -4.57
CA LEU A 12 3.59 -0.28 -5.35
C LEU A 12 5.10 -0.27 -5.61
N THR A 13 5.91 -0.98 -4.82
CA THR A 13 7.34 -1.17 -5.13
C THR A 13 7.58 -1.89 -6.46
N LEU A 14 6.55 -2.54 -7.01
CA LEU A 14 6.61 -3.43 -8.17
C LEU A 14 7.61 -4.60 -8.02
N ARG A 15 8.14 -4.84 -6.82
CA ARG A 15 9.14 -5.88 -6.55
C ARG A 15 8.49 -7.05 -5.83
N ARG A 16 8.53 -8.24 -6.46
CA ARG A 16 8.03 -9.50 -5.89
C ARG A 16 8.67 -9.83 -4.55
N THR A 17 9.97 -9.56 -4.39
CA THR A 17 10.70 -9.83 -3.15
C THR A 17 10.12 -9.07 -1.96
N PHE A 18 9.81 -7.78 -2.13
CA PHE A 18 9.18 -6.96 -1.08
C PHE A 18 7.73 -7.41 -0.82
N LEU A 19 6.97 -7.69 -1.88
CA LEU A 19 5.60 -8.17 -1.74
C LEU A 19 5.53 -9.49 -0.98
N HIS A 20 6.33 -10.50 -1.34
CA HIS A 20 6.36 -11.78 -0.66
C HIS A 20 6.92 -11.69 0.76
N GLY A 21 7.90 -10.81 0.98
CA GLY A 21 8.42 -10.49 2.30
C GLY A 21 7.32 -9.97 3.21
N ASP A 22 6.54 -8.99 2.76
CA ASP A 22 5.40 -8.45 3.52
C ASP A 22 4.30 -9.49 3.73
N LEU A 23 3.89 -10.22 2.69
CA LEU A 23 2.82 -11.24 2.80
C LEU A 23 3.19 -12.43 3.70
N SER A 24 4.49 -12.69 3.91
CA SER A 24 4.96 -13.78 4.79
C SER A 24 4.50 -13.61 6.23
N GLN A 25 4.34 -12.37 6.70
CA GLN A 25 3.92 -12.07 8.07
C GLN A 25 2.45 -12.44 8.33
N PHE A 26 1.65 -12.67 7.28
CA PHE A 26 0.22 -13.00 7.37
C PHE A 26 -0.08 -14.47 7.08
N HIS A 27 0.95 -15.31 6.92
CA HIS A 27 0.79 -16.71 6.53
C HIS A 27 -0.05 -16.89 5.25
N ALA A 28 0.06 -15.94 4.30
CA ALA A 28 -0.71 -15.96 3.07
C ALA A 28 -0.49 -17.27 2.29
N THR A 29 -1.60 -17.89 1.91
CA THR A 29 -1.66 -19.09 1.07
C THR A 29 -1.04 -18.82 -0.30
N VAL A 30 -0.74 -19.88 -1.04
CA VAL A 30 -0.23 -19.77 -2.42
C VAL A 30 -1.20 -18.98 -3.31
N ALA A 31 -2.49 -19.25 -3.19
CA ALA A 31 -3.52 -18.55 -3.97
C ALA A 31 -3.59 -17.05 -3.64
N GLU A 32 -3.50 -16.69 -2.36
CA GLU A 32 -3.49 -15.27 -1.93
C GLU A 32 -2.24 -14.55 -2.44
N ARG A 33 -1.06 -15.18 -2.39
CA ARG A 33 0.17 -14.60 -2.94
C ARG A 33 0.02 -14.31 -4.43
N VAL A 34 -0.47 -15.27 -5.20
CA VAL A 34 -0.73 -15.09 -6.64
C VAL A 34 -1.75 -13.98 -6.91
N ALA A 35 -2.76 -13.82 -6.06
CA ALA A 35 -3.71 -12.71 -6.20
C ALA A 35 -3.03 -11.35 -6.02
N PHE A 36 -2.21 -11.18 -4.98
CA PHE A 36 -1.46 -9.95 -4.75
C PHE A 36 -0.42 -9.67 -5.84
N GLU A 37 0.19 -10.71 -6.38
CA GLU A 37 1.09 -10.63 -7.52
C GLU A 37 0.40 -10.01 -8.75
N LYS A 38 -0.81 -10.48 -9.07
CA LYS A 38 -1.60 -9.95 -10.18
C LYS A 38 -1.96 -8.47 -9.98
N ILE A 39 -2.27 -8.06 -8.76
CA ILE A 39 -2.52 -6.64 -8.45
C ILE A 39 -1.25 -5.82 -8.73
N GLN A 40 -0.08 -6.30 -8.29
CA GLN A 40 1.20 -5.65 -8.58
C GLN A 40 1.52 -5.60 -10.08
N ASP A 41 1.11 -6.61 -10.85
CA ASP A 41 1.28 -6.61 -12.31
C ASP A 41 0.40 -5.55 -12.98
N CYS A 42 -0.84 -5.36 -12.52
CA CYS A 42 -1.69 -4.27 -13.02
C CYS A 42 -1.03 -2.90 -12.83
N PHE A 43 -0.41 -2.64 -11.67
CA PHE A 43 0.32 -1.39 -11.44
C PHE A 43 1.55 -1.25 -12.34
N ARG A 44 2.23 -2.36 -12.66
CA ARG A 44 3.36 -2.36 -13.60
C ARG A 44 2.93 -2.05 -15.03
N GLU A 45 1.78 -2.59 -15.45
CA GLU A 45 1.23 -2.41 -16.80
C GLU A 45 0.70 -0.98 -17.04
N GLU A 46 0.06 -0.37 -16.04
CA GLU A 46 -0.48 1.00 -16.13
C GLU A 46 0.60 2.09 -16.14
N GLY A 47 1.76 1.83 -15.53
CA GLY A 47 2.94 2.71 -15.56
C GLY A 47 3.04 3.72 -14.41
N GLN A 48 4.06 4.59 -14.48
CA GLN A 48 4.49 5.43 -13.34
C GLN A 48 3.43 6.41 -12.82
N LYS A 49 2.53 6.89 -13.67
CA LYS A 49 1.50 7.87 -13.27
C LYS A 49 0.57 7.30 -12.19
N THR A 50 0.19 6.03 -12.28
CA THR A 50 -0.73 5.39 -11.34
C THR A 50 -0.03 5.04 -10.03
N ILE A 51 1.27 4.72 -10.08
CA ILE A 51 2.13 4.50 -8.91
C ILE A 51 2.27 5.76 -8.06
N ILE A 52 2.30 6.96 -8.67
CA ILE A 52 2.37 8.24 -7.95
C ILE A 52 0.99 8.69 -7.46
N LEU A 53 -0.04 8.59 -8.30
CA LEU A 53 -1.36 9.14 -7.99
C LEU A 53 -2.12 8.29 -6.96
N ASN A 54 -2.02 6.96 -7.03
CA ASN A 54 -2.83 6.08 -6.18
C ASN A 54 -2.47 6.20 -4.68
N PRO A 55 -1.20 6.34 -4.25
CA PRO A 55 -0.83 6.72 -2.89
C PRO A 55 -1.47 8.02 -2.40
N GLN A 56 -1.52 9.04 -3.27
CA GLN A 56 -2.10 10.34 -2.92
C GLN A 56 -3.61 10.22 -2.71
N ILE A 57 -4.29 9.46 -3.59
CA ILE A 57 -5.71 9.14 -3.43
C ILE A 57 -5.92 8.39 -2.10
N MET A 58 -5.14 7.35 -1.83
CA MET A 58 -5.25 6.57 -0.59
C MET A 58 -5.02 7.45 0.66
N LEU A 59 -4.03 8.34 0.63
CA LEU A 59 -3.78 9.29 1.71
C LEU A 59 -4.97 10.25 1.89
N SER A 60 -5.55 10.77 0.80
CA SER A 60 -6.72 11.65 0.87
C SER A 60 -7.92 10.95 1.52
N LEU A 61 -8.11 9.65 1.26
CA LEU A 61 -9.15 8.84 1.90
C LEU A 61 -8.89 8.72 3.40
N TYR A 62 -7.66 8.45 3.83
CA TYR A 62 -7.32 8.41 5.26
C TYR A 62 -7.54 9.75 5.98
N LEU A 63 -7.30 10.86 5.28
CA LEU A 63 -7.43 12.21 5.82
C LEU A 63 -8.86 12.76 5.74
N SER A 64 -9.79 12.04 5.12
CA SER A 64 -11.21 12.39 5.09
C SER A 64 -11.80 12.45 6.51
N PRO A 65 -12.79 13.33 6.77
CA PRO A 65 -13.47 13.40 8.06
C PRO A 65 -14.03 12.05 8.54
N GLU A 66 -14.52 11.24 7.60
CA GLU A 66 -15.10 9.93 7.85
C GLU A 66 -14.05 8.96 8.39
N CYS A 67 -12.87 8.87 7.77
CA CYS A 67 -11.80 7.99 8.22
C CYS A 67 -11.09 8.50 9.48
N LYS A 68 -10.97 9.82 9.66
CA LYS A 68 -10.43 10.44 10.88
C LYS A 68 -11.23 10.07 12.13
N LYS A 69 -12.52 9.77 12.01
CA LYS A 69 -13.34 9.29 13.12
C LYS A 69 -12.88 7.93 13.65
N TYR A 70 -12.26 7.10 12.82
CA TYR A 70 -11.85 5.73 13.15
C TYR A 70 -10.36 5.58 13.42
N TYR A 71 -9.53 6.50 12.91
CA TYR A 71 -8.08 6.44 13.09
C TYR A 71 -7.58 7.60 13.95
N GLY A 72 -6.89 7.26 15.04
CA GLY A 72 -6.20 8.25 15.86
C GLY A 72 -5.10 8.98 15.07
N ASN A 73 -4.83 10.23 15.47
CA ASN A 73 -3.88 11.11 14.80
C ASN A 73 -2.48 10.49 14.64
N ASP A 74 -2.02 9.72 15.64
CA ASP A 74 -0.72 9.04 15.58
C ASP A 74 -0.63 7.98 14.48
N LEU A 75 -1.72 7.23 14.27
CA LEU A 75 -1.78 6.21 13.22
C LEU A 75 -1.88 6.87 11.84
N LEU A 76 -2.65 7.95 11.72
CA LEU A 76 -2.73 8.72 10.48
C LEU A 76 -1.38 9.31 10.10
N LYS A 77 -0.63 9.86 11.08
CA LYS A 77 0.73 10.36 10.86
C LYS A 77 1.66 9.26 10.34
N LYS A 78 1.65 8.07 10.98
CA LYS A 78 2.46 6.93 10.51
C LYS A 78 2.11 6.48 9.09
N ILE A 79 0.82 6.47 8.74
CA ILE A 79 0.36 6.13 7.39
C ILE A 79 0.82 7.20 6.38
N GLN A 80 0.68 8.48 6.73
CA GLN A 80 1.14 9.59 5.92
C GLN A 80 2.65 9.54 5.67
N ASP A 81 3.44 9.35 6.72
CA ASP A 81 4.91 9.24 6.63
C ASP A 81 5.31 8.09 5.69
N PHE A 82 4.66 6.94 5.82
CA PHE A 82 4.93 5.76 4.98
C PHE A 82 4.55 5.95 3.50
N LEU A 83 3.36 6.49 3.23
CA LEU A 83 2.91 6.73 1.85
C LEU A 83 3.75 7.82 1.16
N ASN A 84 4.20 8.83 1.91
CA ASN A 84 5.10 9.86 1.39
C ASN A 84 6.49 9.31 1.02
N GLN A 85 7.03 8.37 1.81
CA GLN A 85 8.29 7.69 1.48
C GLN A 85 8.17 6.83 0.23
N SER A 86 7.00 6.23 0.00
CA SER A 86 6.74 5.40 -1.19
C SER A 86 6.69 6.22 -2.50
N ASN A 87 6.57 7.55 -2.44
CA ASN A 87 6.58 8.45 -3.60
C ASN A 87 7.99 8.87 -4.06
N ILE A 88 9.06 8.43 -3.38
CA ILE A 88 10.46 8.87 -3.63
C ILE A 88 11.27 7.81 -4.42
N HIS A 89 10.64 6.73 -4.89
CA HIS A 89 11.30 5.67 -5.67
C HIS A 89 10.69 5.44 -7.05
#